data_AF-A0A7Y2D9D7-F1
#
_entry.id   AF-A0A7Y2D9D7-F1
#
_cell.length_a   1.000
_cell.length_b   1.000
_cell.length_c   1.000
_cell.angle_alpha   90.00
_cell.angle_beta   90.00
_cell.angle_gamma   90.00
#
_symmetry.space_group_name_H-M   'P 1'
#
loop_
_entity.id
_entity.type
_entity.pdbx_description
1 polymer ?
#
loop_
_entity_poly.entity_id
_entity_poly.type
_entity_poly.pdbx_seq_one_letter_code
_entity_poly.pdbx_strand_id
1 'polypeptide(L)'
;MSIWLLEGIISVVFTALALPLALVPIVNSVYRRYGQFAGWPAVLAFGSVAMACGLVAFTMFPLPNPAGLDCDLRSNLDYWSIEPLESFRDVRAVFGRDGAGALLSSTFLQVAFNVLLFVPIGFLIHQQTRWSAVRVVGLGFALSALVELTQGTAVFGLYDCPYRVAEFDDLLTNTAGAAIGLVISRMAFHWFDFTEPEQCADLDPPGLRRRVAAAALDLVAFLVIGAALAAVVVVAVALLGESGAVDGDTVDAIRWVLQRPIAAVIVGLVVPMVRPDGATVGQAAVDIHPQGGRQLAMVVKRFAVRWLPWIVLPGVTPLLAVVLELLVAQVRADGRSPTELVSGEVPVTTRFTAAGAPPSG
;
A
#
# COMPACT_ATOMS: atom_id res chain seq x y z
N MET A 1 10.36 28.78 -6.66
CA MET A 1 10.43 27.53 -5.86
C MET A 1 11.35 26.58 -6.60
N SER A 2 12.41 26.05 -5.97
CA SER A 2 13.36 25.19 -6.68
C SER A 2 12.66 23.92 -7.19
N ILE A 3 13.04 23.43 -8.36
CA ILE A 3 12.52 22.19 -8.97
C ILE A 3 12.55 21.02 -7.95
N TRP A 4 13.61 20.98 -7.14
CA TRP A 4 13.80 20.05 -6.03
C TRP A 4 12.70 20.05 -4.96
N LEU A 5 12.14 21.22 -4.64
CA LEU A 5 11.04 21.35 -3.68
C LEU A 5 9.73 20.81 -4.28
N LEU A 6 9.51 21.04 -5.57
CA LEU A 6 8.35 20.52 -6.29
C LEU A 6 8.42 18.99 -6.43
N GLU A 7 9.57 18.45 -6.81
CA GLU A 7 9.81 17.00 -6.91
C GLU A 7 9.70 16.30 -5.56
N GLY A 8 10.26 16.90 -4.50
CA GLY A 8 10.13 16.39 -3.14
C GLY A 8 8.68 16.38 -2.65
N ILE A 9 7.91 17.43 -2.93
CA ILE A 9 6.48 17.48 -2.60
C ILE A 9 5.69 16.45 -3.41
N ILE A 10 5.93 16.32 -4.71
CA ILE A 10 5.26 15.34 -5.57
C ILE A 10 5.56 13.92 -5.09
N SER A 11 6.81 13.61 -4.75
CA SER A 11 7.21 12.30 -4.24
C SER A 11 6.55 11.98 -2.90
N VAL A 12 6.62 12.89 -1.93
CA VAL A 12 6.00 12.69 -0.60
C VAL A 12 4.49 12.55 -0.72
N VAL A 13 3.83 13.38 -1.53
CA VAL A 13 2.40 13.29 -1.78
C VAL A 13 2.11 11.95 -2.45
N PHE A 14 2.71 11.64 -3.60
CA PHE A 14 2.42 10.41 -4.34
C PHE A 14 2.67 9.14 -3.50
N THR A 15 3.73 9.09 -2.70
CA THR A 15 3.99 7.98 -1.77
C THR A 15 2.95 7.90 -0.66
N ALA A 16 2.58 9.04 -0.05
CA ALA A 16 1.52 9.11 0.95
C ALA A 16 0.13 8.74 0.38
N LEU A 17 -0.08 8.92 -0.93
CA LEU A 17 -1.31 8.55 -1.64
C LEU A 17 -1.33 7.09 -2.07
N ALA A 18 -0.25 6.60 -2.67
CA ALA A 18 -0.19 5.28 -3.30
C ALA A 18 -0.22 4.16 -2.27
N LEU A 19 0.46 4.33 -1.13
CA LEU A 19 0.60 3.27 -0.14
C LEU A 19 -0.73 2.91 0.55
N PRO A 20 -1.54 3.87 1.03
CA PRO A 20 -2.85 3.53 1.60
C PRO A 20 -3.84 2.95 0.58
N LEU A 21 -3.82 3.44 -0.67
CA LEU A 21 -4.66 2.89 -1.74
C LEU A 21 -4.25 1.46 -2.10
N ALA A 22 -2.94 1.16 -2.13
CA ALA A 22 -2.43 -0.19 -2.35
C ALA A 22 -2.82 -1.16 -1.22
N LEU A 23 -3.05 -0.65 -0.01
CA LEU A 23 -3.50 -1.46 1.13
C LEU A 23 -4.99 -1.83 1.05
N VAL A 24 -5.85 -1.02 0.42
CA VAL A 24 -7.30 -1.28 0.30
C VAL A 24 -7.62 -2.69 -0.23
N PRO A 25 -7.11 -3.14 -1.40
CA PRO A 25 -7.41 -4.47 -1.93
C PRO A 25 -6.84 -5.59 -1.05
N ILE A 26 -5.74 -5.34 -0.35
CA ILE A 26 -5.10 -6.29 0.55
C ILE A 26 -5.95 -6.49 1.81
N VAL A 27 -6.39 -5.41 2.45
CA VAL A 27 -7.29 -5.46 3.61
C VAL A 27 -8.59 -6.16 3.21
N ASN A 28 -9.15 -5.85 2.04
CA ASN A 28 -10.34 -6.53 1.52
C ASN A 28 -10.11 -8.04 1.37
N SER A 29 -8.99 -8.44 0.78
CA SER A 29 -8.65 -9.85 0.59
C SER A 29 -8.54 -10.60 1.92
N VAL A 30 -7.98 -9.96 2.96
CA VAL A 30 -7.90 -10.53 4.31
C VAL A 30 -9.31 -10.71 4.89
N TYR A 31 -10.15 -9.67 4.86
CA TYR A 31 -11.52 -9.76 5.38
C TYR A 31 -12.38 -10.79 4.63
N ARG A 32 -12.31 -10.83 3.29
CA ARG A 32 -13.04 -11.82 2.49
C ARG A 32 -12.61 -13.25 2.77
N ARG A 33 -11.31 -13.47 2.98
CA ARG A 33 -10.76 -14.81 3.23
C ARG A 33 -11.00 -15.29 4.65
N TYR A 34 -10.80 -14.43 5.65
CA TYR A 34 -10.79 -14.83 7.07
C TYR A 34 -12.00 -14.35 7.88
N GLY A 35 -12.84 -13.47 7.34
CA GLY A 35 -14.02 -12.93 8.02
C GLY A 35 -13.70 -11.92 9.13
N GLN A 36 -12.43 -11.70 9.45
CA GLN A 36 -11.98 -10.78 10.48
C GLN A 36 -10.61 -10.24 10.13
N PHE A 37 -10.21 -9.15 10.82
CA PHE A 37 -8.82 -8.70 10.82
C PHE A 37 -7.98 -9.67 11.65
N ALA A 38 -7.66 -10.81 11.06
CA ALA A 38 -6.90 -11.87 11.70
C ALA A 38 -5.44 -11.41 11.86
N GLY A 39 -4.93 -11.42 13.10
CA GLY A 39 -3.62 -10.84 13.44
C GLY A 39 -2.50 -11.28 12.52
N TRP A 40 -2.31 -12.60 12.32
CA TRP A 40 -1.24 -13.10 11.45
C TRP A 40 -1.44 -12.80 9.95
N PRO A 41 -2.60 -13.07 9.33
CA PRO A 41 -2.86 -12.65 7.95
C PRO A 41 -2.69 -11.16 7.70
N ALA A 42 -3.09 -10.31 8.66
CA ALA A 42 -2.84 -8.89 8.60
C ALA A 42 -1.34 -8.60 8.62
N VAL A 43 -0.59 -9.15 9.58
CA VAL A 43 0.88 -8.99 9.65
C VAL A 43 1.54 -9.40 8.34
N LEU A 44 1.14 -10.52 7.75
CA LEU A 44 1.65 -10.96 6.45
C LEU A 44 1.31 -9.94 5.35
N ALA A 45 0.06 -9.49 5.28
CA ALA A 45 -0.42 -8.52 4.30
C ALA A 45 0.34 -7.19 4.36
N PHE A 46 0.40 -6.55 5.53
CA PHE A 46 1.13 -5.29 5.72
C PHE A 46 2.64 -5.49 5.55
N GLY A 47 3.18 -6.62 6.03
CA GLY A 47 4.56 -7.01 5.83
C GLY A 47 4.92 -7.12 4.35
N SER A 48 4.05 -7.67 3.51
CA SER A 48 4.28 -7.73 2.06
C SER A 48 4.36 -6.36 1.40
N VAL A 49 3.48 -5.41 1.78
CA VAL A 49 3.57 -4.04 1.25
C VAL A 49 4.83 -3.35 1.72
N ALA A 50 5.15 -3.45 3.01
CA ALA A 50 6.36 -2.90 3.58
C ALA A 50 7.62 -3.47 2.90
N MET A 51 7.64 -4.79 2.65
CA MET A 51 8.75 -5.43 1.94
C MET A 51 8.81 -5.06 0.46
N ALA A 52 7.68 -4.90 -0.22
CA ALA A 52 7.67 -4.41 -1.60
C ALA A 52 8.22 -2.98 -1.70
N CYS A 53 7.82 -2.10 -0.79
CA CYS A 53 8.36 -0.75 -0.69
C CYS A 53 9.85 -0.76 -0.32
N GLY A 54 10.24 -1.58 0.66
CA GLY A 54 11.62 -1.74 1.10
C GLY A 54 12.52 -2.27 -0.01
N LEU A 55 12.06 -3.24 -0.79
CA LEU A 55 12.78 -3.78 -1.95
C LEU A 55 13.11 -2.66 -2.94
N VAL A 56 12.12 -1.85 -3.34
CA VAL A 56 12.34 -0.71 -4.23
C VAL A 56 13.27 0.32 -3.58
N ALA A 57 13.03 0.66 -2.31
CA ALA A 57 13.83 1.65 -1.59
C ALA A 57 15.31 1.28 -1.52
N PHE A 58 15.63 0.06 -1.11
CA PHE A 58 17.02 -0.36 -0.91
C PHE A 58 17.77 -0.67 -2.20
N THR A 59 17.06 -1.07 -3.26
CA THR A 59 17.69 -1.43 -4.53
C THR A 59 17.82 -0.28 -5.51
N MET A 60 16.97 0.76 -5.40
CA MET A 60 16.94 1.87 -6.36
C MET A 60 17.45 3.20 -5.78
N PHE A 61 17.25 3.47 -4.49
CA PHE A 61 17.62 4.78 -3.92
C PHE A 61 19.07 4.82 -3.41
N PRO A 62 19.72 6.00 -3.39
CA PRO A 62 19.22 7.28 -3.89
C PRO A 62 19.21 7.34 -5.43
N LEU A 63 18.16 7.94 -5.99
CA LEU A 63 18.10 8.24 -7.42
C LEU A 63 19.03 9.43 -7.72
N PRO A 64 19.96 9.31 -8.67
CA PRO A 64 20.90 10.37 -9.01
C PRO A 64 20.21 11.50 -9.79
N ASN A 65 20.79 12.71 -9.76
CA ASN A 65 20.37 13.79 -10.64
C ASN A 65 20.81 13.47 -12.08
N PRO A 66 19.89 13.39 -13.07
CA PRO A 66 20.24 13.11 -14.46
C PRO A 66 21.30 14.06 -15.02
N ALA A 67 21.27 15.34 -14.66
CA ALA A 67 22.22 16.35 -15.13
C ALA A 67 23.66 16.16 -14.60
N GLY A 68 23.85 15.29 -13.60
CA GLY A 68 25.15 14.98 -13.01
C GLY A 68 25.67 13.60 -13.34
N LEU A 69 24.98 12.82 -14.18
CA LEU A 69 25.49 11.54 -14.65
C LEU A 69 26.51 11.76 -15.78
N ASP A 70 27.71 11.22 -15.59
CA ASP A 70 28.71 11.13 -16.64
C ASP A 70 28.67 9.72 -17.24
N CYS A 71 27.92 9.59 -18.33
CA CYS A 71 27.73 8.33 -19.05
C CYS A 71 28.83 8.00 -20.05
N ASP A 72 29.82 8.90 -20.24
CA ASP A 72 30.91 8.70 -21.20
C ASP A 72 32.11 7.95 -20.59
N LEU A 73 32.16 7.85 -19.25
CA LEU A 73 33.25 7.21 -18.50
C LEU A 73 33.29 5.67 -18.57
N ARG A 74 32.17 5.03 -18.92
CA ARG A 74 32.02 3.57 -18.90
C ARG A 74 31.28 3.09 -20.13
N SER A 75 31.69 1.96 -20.69
CA SER A 75 30.93 1.30 -21.73
C SER A 75 29.68 0.63 -21.11
N ASN A 76 28.63 0.43 -21.90
CA ASN A 76 27.42 -0.26 -21.43
C ASN A 76 27.70 -1.66 -20.87
N LEU A 77 28.78 -2.32 -21.29
CA LEU A 77 29.18 -3.64 -20.80
C LEU A 77 29.78 -3.59 -19.39
N ASP A 78 30.36 -2.46 -18.97
CA ASP A 78 30.98 -2.31 -17.65
C ASP A 78 29.94 -2.19 -16.51
N TYR A 79 28.66 -2.08 -16.87
CA TYR A 79 27.53 -2.05 -15.94
C TYR A 79 26.91 -3.43 -15.71
N TRP A 80 27.45 -4.47 -16.32
CA TRP A 80 27.01 -5.86 -16.16
C TRP A 80 28.18 -6.72 -15.67
N SER A 81 28.20 -7.09 -14.39
CA SER A 81 29.09 -8.16 -13.94
C SER A 81 28.41 -9.51 -14.19
N ILE A 82 28.93 -10.24 -15.17
CA ILE A 82 28.45 -11.57 -15.56
C ILE A 82 29.34 -12.70 -15.05
N GLU A 83 30.45 -12.38 -14.37
CA GLU A 83 31.37 -13.38 -13.86
C GLU A 83 30.76 -14.14 -12.68
N PRO A 84 30.50 -15.45 -12.81
CA PRO A 84 29.88 -16.19 -11.72
C PRO A 84 30.86 -16.33 -10.56
N LEU A 85 30.34 -16.09 -9.35
CA LEU A 85 31.01 -16.26 -8.07
C LEU A 85 32.17 -15.28 -7.81
N GLU A 86 32.22 -14.16 -8.53
CA GLU A 86 33.16 -13.06 -8.29
C GLU A 86 33.00 -12.51 -6.87
N SER A 87 31.76 -12.17 -6.47
CA SER A 87 31.44 -11.64 -5.15
C SER A 87 31.88 -12.57 -4.03
N PHE A 88 31.75 -13.89 -4.21
CA PHE A 88 32.19 -14.87 -3.21
C PHE A 88 33.71 -14.99 -3.12
N ARG A 89 34.43 -14.84 -4.23
CA ARG A 89 35.90 -14.83 -4.24
C ARG A 89 36.43 -13.59 -3.55
N ASP A 90 35.80 -12.45 -3.77
CA ASP A 90 36.16 -11.18 -3.15
C ASP A 90 35.91 -11.21 -1.65
N VAL A 91 34.76 -11.73 -1.21
CA VAL A 91 34.49 -11.99 0.20
C VAL A 91 35.59 -12.88 0.79
N ARG A 92 35.93 -14.01 0.15
CA ARG A 92 36.99 -14.90 0.63
C ARG A 92 38.35 -14.21 0.70
N ALA A 93 38.69 -13.36 -0.25
CA ALA A 93 39.94 -12.61 -0.26
C ALA A 93 40.00 -11.62 0.91
N VAL A 94 38.92 -10.89 1.19
CA VAL A 94 38.82 -9.96 2.32
C VAL A 94 38.92 -10.70 3.66
N PHE A 95 38.25 -11.85 3.82
CA PHE A 95 38.44 -12.70 5.00
C PHE A 95 39.88 -13.21 5.15
N GLY A 96 40.56 -13.52 4.04
CA GLY A 96 41.96 -13.94 4.06
C GLY A 96 42.94 -12.83 4.50
N ARG A 97 42.60 -11.56 4.25
CA ARG A 97 43.41 -10.39 4.63
C ARG A 97 43.09 -9.89 6.05
N ASP A 98 41.81 -9.75 6.37
CA ASP A 98 41.35 -9.01 7.55
C ASP A 98 40.75 -9.90 8.64
N GLY A 99 40.65 -11.21 8.40
CA GLY A 99 40.10 -12.18 9.35
C GLY A 99 38.67 -11.81 9.76
N ALA A 100 38.42 -11.69 11.07
CA ALA A 100 37.11 -11.31 11.59
C ALA A 100 36.69 -9.87 11.22
N GLY A 101 37.65 -8.98 10.90
CA GLY A 101 37.37 -7.62 10.43
C GLY A 101 36.60 -7.58 9.11
N ALA A 102 36.69 -8.63 8.31
CA ALA A 102 35.98 -8.77 7.04
C ALA A 102 34.45 -8.74 7.19
N LEU A 103 33.91 -9.07 8.38
CA LEU A 103 32.48 -9.00 8.66
C LEU A 103 31.91 -7.57 8.58
N LEU A 104 32.77 -6.55 8.67
CA LEU A 104 32.39 -5.14 8.56
C LEU A 104 32.79 -4.54 7.19
N SER A 105 33.36 -5.34 6.30
CA SER A 105 33.73 -4.90 4.95
C SER A 105 32.50 -4.66 4.08
N SER A 106 32.55 -3.68 3.19
CA SER A 106 31.47 -3.41 2.23
C SER A 106 31.16 -4.62 1.35
N THR A 107 32.20 -5.36 0.93
CA THR A 107 32.08 -6.57 0.10
C THR A 107 31.25 -7.66 0.79
N PHE A 108 31.55 -7.95 2.07
CA PHE A 108 30.75 -8.92 2.83
C PHE A 108 29.33 -8.42 3.09
N LEU A 109 29.19 -7.16 3.50
CA LEU A 109 27.90 -6.58 3.83
C LEU A 109 26.96 -6.52 2.62
N GLN A 110 27.47 -6.28 1.41
CA GLN A 110 26.68 -6.33 0.17
C GLN A 110 26.03 -7.70 -0.01
N VAL A 111 26.84 -8.78 -0.03
CA VAL A 111 26.36 -10.16 -0.16
C VAL A 111 25.40 -10.52 0.98
N ALA A 112 25.74 -10.16 2.21
CA ALA A 112 24.92 -10.48 3.39
C ALA A 112 23.57 -9.75 3.36
N PHE A 113 23.53 -8.48 2.97
CA PHE A 113 22.29 -7.70 2.89
C PHE A 113 21.41 -8.13 1.72
N ASN A 114 21.97 -8.55 0.60
CA ASN A 114 21.21 -9.13 -0.51
C ASN A 114 20.44 -10.39 -0.05
N VAL A 115 21.14 -11.31 0.63
CA VAL A 115 20.49 -12.46 1.27
C VAL A 115 19.43 -11.99 2.27
N LEU A 116 19.77 -11.10 3.20
CA LEU A 116 18.88 -10.66 4.28
C LEU A 116 17.62 -9.96 3.77
N LEU A 117 17.70 -9.23 2.66
CA LEU A 117 16.57 -8.54 2.03
C LEU A 117 15.54 -9.53 1.49
N PHE A 118 16.00 -10.66 0.94
CA PHE A 118 15.12 -11.66 0.33
C PHE A 118 14.62 -12.74 1.30
N VAL A 119 15.25 -12.92 2.47
CA VAL A 119 14.73 -13.80 3.54
C VAL A 119 13.27 -13.50 3.91
N PRO A 120 12.89 -12.26 4.31
CA PRO A 120 11.51 -11.95 4.64
C PRO A 120 10.59 -12.08 3.41
N ILE A 121 11.07 -11.80 2.20
CA ILE A 121 10.28 -11.96 0.96
C ILE A 121 9.90 -13.43 0.76
N GLY A 122 10.87 -14.34 0.79
CA GLY A 122 10.62 -15.78 0.67
C GLY A 122 9.70 -16.31 1.77
N PHE A 123 9.89 -15.82 3.00
CA PHE A 123 9.03 -16.16 4.14
C PHE A 123 7.57 -15.76 3.90
N LEU A 124 7.33 -14.50 3.50
CA LEU A 124 6.00 -13.93 3.27
C LEU A 124 5.29 -14.61 2.11
N ILE A 125 5.98 -14.81 0.97
CA ILE A 125 5.42 -15.51 -0.18
C ILE A 125 4.92 -16.90 0.24
N HIS A 126 5.75 -17.68 0.93
CA HIS A 126 5.35 -19.02 1.36
C HIS A 126 4.20 -18.98 2.40
N GLN A 127 4.26 -18.07 3.39
CA GLN A 127 3.23 -17.94 4.41
C GLN A 127 1.84 -17.62 3.84
N GLN A 128 1.78 -16.77 2.80
CA GLN A 128 0.52 -16.34 2.18
C GLN A 128 -0.05 -17.33 1.16
N THR A 129 0.83 -17.89 0.34
CA THR A 129 0.44 -18.67 -0.85
C THR A 129 0.41 -20.17 -0.62
N ARG A 130 1.21 -20.67 0.34
CA ARG A 130 1.45 -22.11 0.57
C ARG A 130 1.93 -22.85 -0.68
N TRP A 131 2.59 -22.13 -1.59
CA TRP A 131 3.11 -22.72 -2.82
C TRP A 131 4.29 -23.66 -2.57
N SER A 132 4.55 -24.54 -3.54
CA SER A 132 5.71 -25.43 -3.51
C SER A 132 7.03 -24.64 -3.49
N ALA A 133 8.09 -25.27 -3.00
CA ALA A 133 9.42 -24.66 -2.89
C ALA A 133 9.88 -24.03 -4.22
N VAL A 134 9.68 -24.75 -5.33
CA VAL A 134 10.03 -24.30 -6.68
C VAL A 134 9.35 -22.98 -7.05
N ARG A 135 8.06 -22.82 -6.71
CA ARG A 135 7.33 -21.58 -7.01
C ARG A 135 7.77 -20.42 -6.13
N VAL A 136 8.03 -20.66 -4.84
CA VAL A 136 8.49 -19.61 -3.91
C VAL A 136 9.89 -19.12 -4.30
N VAL A 137 10.82 -20.05 -4.48
CA VAL A 137 12.20 -19.73 -4.89
C VAL A 137 12.22 -19.16 -6.30
N GLY A 138 11.42 -19.70 -7.23
CA GLY A 138 11.29 -19.17 -8.58
C GLY A 138 10.74 -17.75 -8.63
N LEU A 139 9.77 -17.40 -7.76
CA LEU A 139 9.31 -16.02 -7.64
C LEU A 139 10.37 -15.11 -7.01
N GLY A 140 11.12 -15.59 -6.00
CA GLY A 140 12.28 -14.88 -5.46
C GLY A 140 13.33 -14.59 -6.54
N PHE A 141 13.67 -15.58 -7.35
CA PHE A 141 14.54 -15.41 -8.51
C PHE A 141 13.99 -14.39 -9.52
N ALA A 142 12.71 -14.49 -9.87
CA ALA A 142 12.08 -13.56 -10.81
C ALA A 142 12.08 -12.11 -10.29
N LEU A 143 11.85 -11.91 -8.99
CA LEU A 143 11.93 -10.60 -8.35
C LEU A 143 13.38 -10.07 -8.34
N SER A 144 14.36 -10.92 -8.05
CA SER A 144 15.77 -10.53 -8.14
C SER A 144 16.16 -10.17 -9.58
N ALA A 145 15.74 -10.97 -10.56
CA ALA A 145 15.98 -10.69 -11.97
C ALA A 145 15.34 -9.37 -12.39
N LEU A 146 14.14 -9.06 -11.90
CA LEU A 146 13.51 -7.77 -12.16
C LEU A 146 14.34 -6.61 -11.60
N VAL A 147 14.90 -6.75 -10.39
CA VAL A 147 15.78 -5.73 -9.80
C VAL A 147 17.04 -5.53 -10.65
N GLU A 148 17.77 -6.60 -10.96
CA GLU A 148 19.00 -6.52 -11.77
C GLU A 148 18.73 -5.97 -13.17
N LEU A 149 17.64 -6.40 -13.82
CA LEU A 149 17.21 -5.85 -15.11
C LEU A 149 16.91 -4.37 -15.00
N THR A 150 16.22 -3.94 -13.94
CA THR A 150 15.92 -2.52 -13.71
C THR A 150 17.22 -1.72 -13.55
N GLN A 151 18.20 -2.24 -12.81
CA GLN A 151 19.49 -1.56 -12.61
C GLN A 151 20.32 -1.51 -13.90
N GLY A 152 20.56 -2.66 -14.53
CA GLY A 152 21.39 -2.79 -15.73
C GLY A 152 20.80 -2.14 -16.98
N THR A 153 19.49 -1.88 -17.00
CA THR A 153 18.81 -1.13 -18.08
C THR A 153 18.56 0.33 -17.73
N ALA A 154 19.19 0.87 -16.67
CA ALA A 154 19.04 2.28 -16.30
C ALA A 154 17.57 2.67 -16.00
N VAL A 155 16.86 1.80 -15.28
CA VAL A 155 15.43 1.88 -15.00
C VAL A 155 14.63 1.87 -16.31
N PHE A 156 14.89 0.86 -17.15
CA PHE A 156 14.27 0.68 -18.47
C PHE A 156 14.41 1.89 -19.41
N GLY A 157 15.58 2.53 -19.38
CA GLY A 157 15.89 3.71 -20.20
C GLY A 157 15.35 5.02 -19.66
N LEU A 158 14.95 5.08 -18.38
CA LEU A 158 14.63 6.35 -17.72
C LEU A 158 15.87 7.23 -17.54
N TYR A 159 17.06 6.62 -17.42
CA TYR A 159 18.35 7.29 -17.40
C TYR A 159 19.17 6.93 -18.65
N ASP A 160 20.05 7.83 -19.06
CA ASP A 160 20.90 7.66 -20.26
C ASP A 160 21.90 6.49 -20.11
N CYS A 161 22.31 6.18 -18.88
CA CYS A 161 23.12 5.01 -18.55
C CYS A 161 22.81 4.47 -17.13
N PRO A 162 23.15 3.20 -16.83
CA PRO A 162 22.99 2.64 -15.49
C PRO A 162 23.80 3.42 -14.44
N TYR A 163 23.20 3.67 -13.28
CA TYR A 163 23.88 4.30 -12.13
C TYR A 163 24.24 3.29 -11.03
N ARG A 164 23.87 2.02 -11.22
CA ARG A 164 24.22 0.85 -10.41
C ARG A 164 24.67 -0.25 -11.36
N VAL A 165 25.62 -1.07 -10.91
CA VAL A 165 26.07 -2.25 -11.65
C VAL A 165 25.07 -3.37 -11.38
N ALA A 166 24.60 -4.04 -12.43
CA ALA A 166 23.82 -5.26 -12.31
C ALA A 166 24.79 -6.44 -12.14
N GLU A 167 24.63 -7.20 -11.06
CA GLU A 167 25.54 -8.28 -10.68
C GLU A 167 24.83 -9.62 -10.80
N PHE A 168 25.38 -10.54 -11.60
CA PHE A 168 24.84 -11.89 -11.72
C PHE A 168 24.82 -12.63 -10.38
N ASP A 169 25.82 -12.39 -9.53
CA ASP A 169 25.90 -12.98 -8.19
C ASP A 169 24.79 -12.48 -7.25
N ASP A 170 24.22 -11.30 -7.51
CA ASP A 170 23.09 -10.79 -6.75
C ASP A 170 21.82 -11.61 -7.01
N LEU A 171 21.66 -12.15 -8.23
CA LEU A 171 20.61 -13.14 -8.50
C LEU A 171 20.74 -14.36 -7.60
N LEU A 172 21.96 -14.87 -7.41
CA LEU A 172 22.21 -16.05 -6.61
C LEU A 172 21.98 -15.78 -5.11
N THR A 173 22.50 -14.67 -4.59
CA THR A 173 22.42 -14.31 -3.17
C THR A 173 20.99 -13.97 -2.75
N ASN A 174 20.28 -13.18 -3.55
CA ASN A 174 18.86 -12.88 -3.34
C ASN A 174 17.99 -14.14 -3.42
N THR A 175 18.22 -15.00 -4.42
CA THR A 175 17.48 -16.27 -4.54
C THR A 175 17.76 -17.20 -3.36
N ALA A 176 19.00 -17.25 -2.86
CA ALA A 176 19.36 -17.98 -1.64
C ALA A 176 18.64 -17.40 -0.41
N GLY A 177 18.53 -16.08 -0.30
CA GLY A 177 17.72 -15.40 0.71
C GLY A 177 16.26 -15.88 0.68
N ALA A 178 15.63 -15.90 -0.49
CA ALA A 178 14.26 -16.39 -0.65
C ALA A 178 14.11 -17.86 -0.24
N ALA A 179 15.10 -18.71 -0.55
CA ALA A 179 15.13 -20.11 -0.14
C ALA A 179 15.27 -20.27 1.39
N ILE A 180 16.13 -19.46 2.03
CA ILE A 180 16.26 -19.43 3.50
C ILE A 180 14.95 -18.98 4.13
N GLY A 181 14.31 -17.93 3.60
CA GLY A 181 13.00 -17.46 4.02
C GLY A 181 11.92 -18.54 3.97
N LEU A 182 11.90 -19.33 2.91
CA LEU A 182 11.03 -20.50 2.76
C LEU A 182 11.30 -21.55 3.86
N VAL A 183 12.57 -21.86 4.15
CA VAL A 183 12.94 -22.81 5.22
C VAL A 183 12.44 -22.31 6.57
N ILE A 184 12.70 -21.03 6.89
CA ILE A 184 12.20 -20.39 8.12
C ILE A 184 10.68 -20.44 8.19
N SER A 185 10.00 -20.24 7.06
CA SER A 185 8.53 -20.30 6.99
C SER A 185 7.99 -21.70 7.27
N ARG A 186 8.64 -22.75 6.74
CA ARG A 186 8.30 -24.14 7.06
C ARG A 186 8.56 -24.49 8.51
N MET A 187 9.66 -23.99 9.08
CA MET A 187 9.92 -24.12 10.51
C MET A 187 8.82 -23.41 11.30
N ALA A 188 8.43 -22.18 10.95
CA ALA A 188 7.37 -21.46 11.65
C ALA A 188 6.05 -22.26 11.73
N PHE A 189 5.66 -22.98 10.67
CA PHE A 189 4.49 -23.86 10.71
C PHE A 189 4.59 -25.01 11.70
N HIS A 190 5.79 -25.54 11.89
CA HIS A 190 5.98 -26.65 12.83
C HIS A 190 5.90 -26.20 14.30
N TRP A 191 6.22 -24.93 14.57
CA TRP A 191 6.36 -24.42 15.94
C TRP A 191 5.21 -23.49 16.37
N PHE A 192 4.42 -22.95 15.44
CA PHE A 192 3.44 -21.91 15.73
C PHE A 192 2.07 -22.13 15.07
N ASP A 193 1.07 -22.51 15.87
CA ASP A 193 -0.30 -22.77 15.40
C ASP A 193 -1.01 -21.51 14.86
N PHE A 194 -0.64 -20.31 15.33
CA PHE A 194 -1.26 -19.05 14.86
C PHE A 194 -1.02 -18.78 13.36
N THR A 195 -0.05 -19.48 12.76
CA THR A 195 0.27 -19.35 11.35
C THR A 195 -0.75 -20.05 10.45
N GLU A 196 -1.69 -20.82 11.01
CA GLU A 196 -2.83 -21.45 10.33
C GLU A 196 -4.17 -20.91 10.87
N PRO A 197 -4.50 -19.64 10.61
CA PRO A 197 -5.74 -19.05 11.10
C PRO A 197 -6.96 -19.69 10.43
N GLU A 198 -7.93 -20.09 11.25
CA GLU A 198 -9.21 -20.60 10.78
C GLU A 198 -9.96 -19.55 9.96
N GLN A 199 -10.64 -20.01 8.92
CA GLN A 199 -11.51 -19.16 8.11
C GLN A 199 -12.85 -19.05 8.80
N CYS A 200 -13.14 -17.90 9.41
CA CYS A 200 -14.44 -17.68 10.05
C CYS A 200 -15.47 -17.21 9.02
N ALA A 201 -16.65 -17.83 9.05
CA ALA A 201 -17.79 -17.31 8.30
C ALA A 201 -18.38 -16.11 9.03
N ASP A 202 -18.08 -14.93 8.51
CA ASP A 202 -18.55 -13.66 9.04
C ASP A 202 -19.99 -13.38 8.65
N LEU A 203 -20.92 -13.89 9.46
CA LEU A 203 -22.37 -13.76 9.30
C LEU A 203 -22.96 -12.66 10.18
N ASP A 204 -22.21 -12.14 11.14
CA ASP A 204 -22.74 -11.17 12.08
C ASP A 204 -22.75 -9.75 11.47
N PRO A 205 -23.63 -8.86 11.96
CA PRO A 205 -23.56 -7.45 11.64
C PRO A 205 -22.15 -6.88 11.92
N PRO A 206 -21.68 -5.89 11.14
CA PRO A 206 -20.31 -5.41 11.28
C PRO A 206 -20.07 -4.79 12.65
N GLY A 207 -19.15 -5.39 13.42
CA GLY A 207 -18.76 -4.90 14.74
C GLY A 207 -18.00 -3.58 14.70
N LEU A 208 -17.82 -2.97 15.88
CA LEU A 208 -17.18 -1.65 16.05
C LEU A 208 -15.81 -1.54 15.37
N ARG A 209 -14.92 -2.53 15.56
CA ARG A 209 -13.57 -2.50 14.99
C ARG A 209 -13.57 -2.35 13.47
N ARG A 210 -14.50 -3.05 12.81
CA ARG A 210 -14.65 -3.00 11.35
C ARG A 210 -15.20 -1.65 10.90
N ARG A 211 -16.19 -1.12 11.62
CA ARG A 211 -16.77 0.21 11.34
C ARG A 211 -15.75 1.33 11.54
N VAL A 212 -14.92 1.23 12.57
CA VAL A 212 -13.78 2.15 12.80
C VAL A 212 -12.77 2.05 11.66
N ALA A 213 -12.39 0.83 11.26
CA ALA A 213 -11.47 0.64 10.14
C ALA A 213 -12.03 1.18 8.81
N ALA A 214 -13.32 0.96 8.52
CA ALA A 214 -13.98 1.55 7.36
C ALA A 214 -13.94 3.08 7.42
N ALA A 215 -14.31 3.69 8.55
CA ALA A 215 -14.29 5.14 8.71
C ALA A 215 -12.87 5.72 8.60
N ALA A 216 -11.87 5.03 9.14
CA ALA A 216 -10.46 5.43 9.02
C ALA A 216 -9.98 5.36 7.57
N LEU A 217 -10.34 4.31 6.83
CA LEU A 217 -9.97 4.16 5.41
C LEU A 217 -10.73 5.15 4.51
N ASP A 218 -11.99 5.48 4.83
CA ASP A 218 -12.74 6.57 4.18
C ASP A 218 -12.04 7.92 4.42
N LEU A 219 -11.60 8.18 5.66
CA LEU A 219 -10.87 9.39 6.02
C LEU A 219 -9.53 9.46 5.29
N VAL A 220 -8.78 8.35 5.24
CA VAL A 220 -7.53 8.30 4.49
C VAL A 220 -7.80 8.54 3.01
N ALA A 221 -8.80 7.91 2.40
CA ALA A 221 -9.18 8.16 1.01
C ALA A 221 -9.55 9.63 0.76
N PHE A 222 -10.29 10.26 1.67
CA PHE A 222 -10.64 11.67 1.61
C PHE A 222 -9.41 12.59 1.68
N LEU A 223 -8.51 12.35 2.63
CA LEU A 223 -7.27 13.12 2.78
C LEU A 223 -6.35 12.94 1.57
N VAL A 224 -6.27 11.72 1.07
CA VAL A 224 -5.49 11.35 -0.12
C VAL A 224 -6.02 12.11 -1.34
N ILE A 225 -7.30 11.97 -1.66
CA ILE A 225 -7.90 12.65 -2.81
C ILE A 225 -7.78 14.18 -2.66
N GLY A 226 -7.99 14.71 -1.46
CA GLY A 226 -7.81 16.14 -1.18
C GLY A 226 -6.37 16.61 -1.44
N ALA A 227 -5.38 15.89 -0.93
CA ALA A 227 -3.96 16.20 -1.15
C ALA A 227 -3.53 16.06 -2.61
N ALA A 228 -4.06 15.07 -3.34
CA ALA A 228 -3.82 14.89 -4.76
C ALA A 228 -4.33 16.10 -5.57
N LEU A 229 -5.57 16.53 -5.29
CA LEU A 229 -6.15 17.72 -5.92
C LEU A 229 -5.36 18.99 -5.55
N ALA A 230 -4.86 19.08 -4.32
CA ALA A 230 -3.98 20.15 -3.89
C ALA A 230 -2.69 20.22 -4.71
N ALA A 231 -2.03 19.08 -4.89
CA ALA A 231 -0.82 19.00 -5.70
C ALA A 231 -1.08 19.42 -7.15
N VAL A 232 -2.20 18.97 -7.75
CA VAL A 232 -2.58 19.35 -9.12
C VAL A 232 -2.76 20.85 -9.26
N VAL A 233 -3.44 21.51 -8.31
CA VAL A 233 -3.62 22.97 -8.34
C VAL A 233 -2.28 23.69 -8.22
N VAL A 234 -1.41 23.26 -7.30
CA VAL A 234 -0.08 23.86 -7.12
C VAL A 234 0.75 23.74 -8.40
N VAL A 235 0.75 22.56 -9.03
CA VAL A 235 1.44 22.33 -10.30
C VAL A 235 0.84 23.19 -11.41
N ALA A 236 -0.49 23.27 -11.53
CA ALA A 236 -1.15 24.08 -12.54
C ALA A 236 -0.80 25.57 -12.40
N VAL A 237 -0.84 26.13 -11.19
CA VAL A 237 -0.45 27.52 -10.92
C VAL A 237 1.02 27.75 -11.27
N ALA A 238 1.90 26.82 -10.92
CA ALA A 238 3.33 26.91 -11.25
C ALA A 238 3.57 26.90 -12.77
N LEU A 239 2.86 26.07 -13.52
CA LEU A 239 2.98 25.96 -14.98
C LEU A 239 2.43 27.18 -15.73
N LEU A 240 1.41 27.85 -15.19
CA LEU A 240 0.83 29.05 -15.78
C LEU A 240 1.72 30.30 -15.60
N GLY A 241 2.88 30.18 -14.93
CA GLY A 241 3.90 31.22 -14.90
C GLY A 241 3.57 32.42 -13.99
N GLU A 242 2.44 32.42 -13.29
CA GLU A 242 2.03 33.47 -12.36
C GLU A 242 2.71 33.33 -10.99
N SER A 243 4.04 33.23 -11.01
CA SER A 243 4.91 33.01 -9.83
C SER A 243 4.94 34.17 -8.83
N GLY A 244 3.96 35.09 -8.88
CA GLY A 244 3.73 36.16 -7.92
C GLY A 244 2.28 36.64 -7.78
N ALA A 245 1.27 35.97 -8.37
CA ALA A 245 -0.12 36.47 -8.37
C ALA A 245 -1.06 35.79 -7.37
N VAL A 246 -0.71 34.61 -6.85
CA VAL A 246 -1.57 33.87 -5.91
C VAL A 246 -0.94 33.91 -4.52
N ASP A 247 -1.47 34.77 -3.66
CA ASP A 247 -1.09 34.82 -2.25
C ASP A 247 -1.36 33.46 -1.57
N GLY A 248 -0.58 33.12 -0.53
CA GLY A 248 -0.73 31.89 0.23
C GLY A 248 -2.16 31.70 0.74
N ASP A 249 -2.79 32.80 1.14
CA ASP A 249 -4.19 32.83 1.58
C ASP A 249 -5.18 32.43 0.46
N THR A 250 -4.87 32.74 -0.80
CA THR A 250 -5.71 32.36 -1.95
C THR A 250 -5.55 30.88 -2.28
N VAL A 251 -4.34 30.33 -2.18
CA VAL A 251 -4.10 28.88 -2.31
C VAL A 251 -4.81 28.11 -1.20
N ASP A 252 -4.76 28.60 0.04
CA ASP A 252 -5.44 28.00 1.17
C ASP A 252 -6.96 28.12 1.08
N ALA A 253 -7.48 29.23 0.55
CA ALA A 253 -8.90 29.39 0.24
C ALA A 253 -9.35 28.40 -0.86
N ILE A 254 -8.58 28.23 -1.94
CA ILE A 254 -8.86 27.24 -2.99
C ILE A 254 -8.84 25.81 -2.41
N ARG A 255 -7.88 25.51 -1.54
CA ARG A 255 -7.80 24.23 -0.81
C ARG A 255 -9.04 23.97 0.03
N TRP A 256 -9.52 24.99 0.73
CA TRP A 256 -10.73 24.89 1.56
C TRP A 256 -12.01 24.77 0.74
N VAL A 257 -12.18 25.60 -0.29
CA VAL A 257 -13.44 25.78 -1.01
C VAL A 257 -13.64 24.75 -2.11
N LEU A 258 -12.57 24.26 -2.76
CA LEU A 258 -12.71 23.34 -3.90
C LEU A 258 -12.29 21.91 -3.56
N GLN A 259 -11.19 21.70 -2.84
CA GLN A 259 -10.65 20.35 -2.68
C GLN A 259 -11.45 19.49 -1.70
N ARG A 260 -11.88 20.05 -0.56
CA ARG A 260 -12.72 19.31 0.42
C ARG A 260 -14.07 18.90 -0.18
N PRO A 261 -14.82 19.77 -0.88
CA PRO A 261 -16.09 19.35 -1.48
C PRO A 261 -15.89 18.32 -2.59
N ILE A 262 -14.88 18.49 -3.46
CA ILE A 262 -14.60 17.52 -4.50
C ILE A 262 -14.21 16.17 -3.89
N ALA A 263 -13.31 16.13 -2.90
CA ALA A 263 -12.93 14.90 -2.23
C ALA A 263 -14.12 14.22 -1.53
N ALA A 264 -14.96 14.98 -0.82
CA ALA A 264 -16.16 14.46 -0.17
C ALA A 264 -17.15 13.90 -1.20
N VAL A 265 -17.38 14.61 -2.32
CA VAL A 265 -18.23 14.14 -3.42
C VAL A 265 -17.68 12.87 -4.04
N ILE A 266 -16.36 12.79 -4.29
CA ILE A 266 -15.75 11.59 -4.88
C ILE A 266 -15.93 10.40 -3.94
N VAL A 267 -15.50 10.51 -2.67
CA VAL A 267 -15.50 9.39 -1.72
C VAL A 267 -16.92 9.02 -1.25
N GLY A 268 -17.76 10.03 -1.02
CA GLY A 268 -19.07 9.86 -0.40
C GLY A 268 -20.24 9.69 -1.36
N LEU A 269 -20.09 10.13 -2.62
CA LEU A 269 -21.17 10.11 -3.62
C LEU A 269 -20.77 9.35 -4.89
N VAL A 270 -19.68 9.72 -5.58
CA VAL A 270 -19.31 9.13 -6.87
C VAL A 270 -18.90 7.66 -6.71
N VAL A 271 -17.95 7.36 -5.83
CA VAL A 271 -17.48 5.98 -5.63
C VAL A 271 -18.64 5.05 -5.25
N PRO A 272 -19.50 5.37 -4.27
CA PRO A 272 -20.61 4.50 -3.93
C PRO A 272 -21.73 4.47 -4.99
N MET A 273 -21.83 5.45 -5.89
CA MET A 273 -22.81 5.40 -6.99
C MET A 273 -22.36 4.46 -8.11
N VAL A 274 -21.05 4.39 -8.36
CA VAL A 274 -20.47 3.53 -9.41
C VAL A 274 -20.37 2.08 -8.95
N ARG A 275 -20.16 1.85 -7.65
CA ARG A 275 -20.08 0.48 -7.13
C ARG A 275 -21.46 -0.18 -7.06
N PRO A 276 -21.62 -1.45 -7.49
CA PRO A 276 -22.90 -2.16 -7.42
C PRO A 276 -23.44 -2.34 -6.00
N ASP A 277 -22.54 -2.41 -5.02
CA ASP A 277 -22.86 -2.63 -3.60
C ASP A 277 -23.21 -1.33 -2.86
N GLY A 278 -23.07 -0.17 -3.50
CA GLY A 278 -23.28 1.11 -2.81
C GLY A 278 -22.28 1.40 -1.70
N ALA A 279 -21.16 0.67 -1.61
CA ALA A 279 -20.19 0.83 -0.53
C ALA A 279 -19.24 2.02 -0.78
N THR A 280 -18.77 2.63 0.30
CA THR A 280 -17.63 3.57 0.27
C THR A 280 -16.30 2.83 0.12
N VAL A 281 -15.20 3.56 -0.12
CA VAL A 281 -13.85 2.96 -0.25
C VAL A 281 -13.50 2.16 1.01
N GLY A 282 -13.74 2.74 2.19
CA GLY A 282 -13.45 2.10 3.46
C GLY A 282 -14.37 0.93 3.77
N GLN A 283 -15.68 1.05 3.52
CA GLN A 283 -16.61 -0.08 3.67
C GLN A 283 -16.22 -1.26 2.78
N ALA A 284 -15.92 -0.99 1.51
CA ALA A 284 -15.45 -2.00 0.58
C ALA A 284 -14.12 -2.63 1.01
N ALA A 285 -13.21 -1.85 1.59
CA ALA A 285 -11.92 -2.35 2.07
C ALA A 285 -12.08 -3.37 3.19
N VAL A 286 -13.13 -3.29 4.00
CA VAL A 286 -13.38 -4.20 5.13
C VAL A 286 -14.60 -5.10 4.93
N ASP A 287 -15.02 -5.25 3.67
CA ASP A 287 -16.11 -6.14 3.25
C ASP A 287 -17.46 -5.83 3.93
N ILE A 288 -17.79 -4.54 4.08
CA ILE A 288 -19.11 -4.05 4.49
C ILE A 288 -19.90 -3.64 3.23
N HIS A 289 -21.11 -4.18 3.11
CA HIS A 289 -22.03 -3.91 2.02
C HIS A 289 -23.31 -3.28 2.56
N PRO A 290 -23.62 -2.02 2.23
CA PRO A 290 -24.89 -1.42 2.59
C PRO A 290 -26.03 -2.00 1.74
N GLN A 291 -27.01 -2.63 2.38
CA GLN A 291 -28.21 -3.15 1.73
C GLN A 291 -29.45 -2.33 2.13
N GLY A 292 -30.45 -2.26 1.26
CA GLY A 292 -31.70 -1.57 1.54
C GLY A 292 -32.47 -1.22 0.28
N GLY A 293 -33.10 -0.06 0.25
CA GLY A 293 -33.91 0.43 -0.86
C GLY A 293 -33.10 0.81 -2.11
N ARG A 294 -33.60 1.77 -2.90
CA ARG A 294 -32.90 2.23 -4.11
C ARG A 294 -31.53 2.83 -3.77
N GLN A 295 -30.47 2.30 -4.36
CA GLN A 295 -29.07 2.73 -4.14
C GLN A 295 -28.89 4.26 -4.20
N LEU A 296 -29.43 4.91 -5.24
CA LEU A 296 -29.38 6.36 -5.38
C LEU A 296 -29.90 7.10 -4.13
N ALA A 297 -31.04 6.69 -3.60
CA ALA A 297 -31.65 7.34 -2.44
C ALA A 297 -30.82 7.09 -1.16
N MET A 298 -30.29 5.87 -0.99
CA MET A 298 -29.45 5.50 0.13
C MET A 298 -28.14 6.30 0.14
N VAL A 299 -27.41 6.29 -0.97
CA VAL A 299 -26.14 7.00 -1.13
C VAL A 299 -26.31 8.51 -0.95
N VAL A 300 -27.34 9.13 -1.54
CA VAL A 300 -27.59 10.57 -1.39
C VAL A 300 -27.89 10.95 0.05
N LYS A 301 -28.73 10.17 0.75
CA LYS A 301 -29.04 10.43 2.17
C LYS A 301 -27.82 10.24 3.06
N ARG A 302 -27.04 9.19 2.83
CA ARG A 302 -25.77 8.96 3.53
C ARG A 302 -24.78 10.08 3.26
N PHE A 303 -24.67 10.56 2.02
CA PHE A 303 -23.84 11.71 1.69
C PHE A 303 -24.27 12.95 2.47
N ALA A 304 -25.58 13.23 2.54
CA ALA A 304 -26.11 14.38 3.27
C ALA A 304 -25.81 14.35 4.77
N VAL A 305 -25.86 13.17 5.41
CA VAL A 305 -25.62 13.04 6.86
C VAL A 305 -24.13 12.93 7.18
N ARG A 306 -23.38 12.11 6.43
CA ARG A 306 -22.00 11.74 6.76
C ARG A 306 -20.95 12.62 6.09
N TRP A 307 -21.19 13.05 4.85
CA TRP A 307 -20.18 13.73 4.02
C TRP A 307 -20.40 15.24 3.88
N LEU A 308 -21.64 15.72 3.89
CA LEU A 308 -21.92 17.16 3.91
C LEU A 308 -21.27 17.88 5.11
N PRO A 309 -21.20 17.33 6.34
CA PRO A 309 -20.44 17.94 7.43
C PRO A 309 -18.98 18.21 7.09
N TRP A 310 -18.32 17.35 6.31
CA TRP A 310 -16.92 17.54 5.88
C TRP A 310 -16.73 18.75 4.94
N ILE A 311 -17.80 19.19 4.29
CA ILE A 311 -17.84 20.33 3.39
C ILE A 311 -18.11 21.61 4.18
N VAL A 312 -19.09 21.58 5.07
CA VAL A 312 -19.65 22.80 5.70
C VAL A 312 -19.02 23.13 7.05
N LEU A 313 -18.54 22.14 7.81
CA LEU A 313 -18.03 22.36 9.16
C LEU A 313 -16.49 22.50 9.16
N PRO A 314 -15.96 23.48 9.91
CA PRO A 314 -14.53 23.68 10.00
C PRO A 314 -13.85 22.67 10.95
N GLY A 315 -12.53 22.57 10.79
CA GLY A 315 -11.64 21.84 11.69
C GLY A 315 -11.96 20.36 11.83
N VAL A 316 -11.94 19.89 13.08
CA VAL A 316 -12.15 18.48 13.45
C VAL A 316 -13.62 18.11 13.68
N THR A 317 -14.54 19.06 13.55
CA THR A 317 -15.97 18.85 13.82
C THR A 317 -16.59 17.67 13.05
N PRO A 318 -16.28 17.44 11.75
CA PRO A 318 -16.76 16.25 11.03
C PRO A 318 -16.27 14.93 11.64
N LEU A 319 -15.07 14.92 12.25
CA LEU A 319 -14.54 13.74 12.94
C LEU A 319 -15.37 13.42 14.18
N LEU A 320 -15.82 14.43 14.93
CA LEU A 320 -16.72 14.24 16.07
C LEU A 320 -18.06 13.64 15.64
N ALA A 321 -18.59 14.03 14.48
CA ALA A 321 -19.80 13.42 13.92
C ALA A 321 -19.60 11.93 13.61
N VAL A 322 -18.46 11.56 13.02
CA VAL A 322 -18.10 10.14 12.80
C VAL A 322 -17.97 9.37 14.11
N VAL A 323 -17.31 9.94 15.12
CA VAL A 323 -17.21 9.32 16.45
C VAL A 323 -18.60 9.12 17.06
N LEU A 324 -19.47 10.12 16.99
CA LEU A 324 -20.85 10.01 17.46
C LEU A 324 -21.63 8.91 16.73
N GLU A 325 -21.48 8.80 15.40
CA GLU A 325 -22.11 7.72 14.63
C GLU A 325 -21.69 6.33 15.11
N LEU A 326 -20.40 6.15 15.37
CA LEU A 326 -19.84 4.88 15.85
C LEU A 326 -20.31 4.55 17.26
N LEU A 327 -20.37 5.54 18.15
CA LEU A 327 -20.88 5.37 19.51
C LEU A 327 -22.37 5.00 19.52
N VAL A 328 -23.19 5.67 18.71
CA VAL A 328 -24.62 5.35 18.60
C VAL A 328 -24.82 3.93 18.05
N ALA A 329 -24.07 3.54 17.01
CA ALA A 329 -24.12 2.18 16.47
C ALA A 329 -23.75 1.10 17.51
N GLN A 330 -22.86 1.42 18.45
CA GLN A 330 -22.43 0.49 19.50
C GLN A 330 -23.45 0.34 20.64
N VAL A 331 -24.22 1.39 20.93
CA VAL A 331 -25.18 1.40 22.05
C VAL A 331 -26.56 0.90 21.61
N ARG A 332 -26.92 1.05 20.34
CA ARG A 332 -28.23 0.63 19.85
C ARG A 332 -28.33 -0.88 19.70
N ALA A 333 -29.49 -1.43 20.09
CA ALA A 333 -29.79 -2.86 19.99
C ALA A 333 -29.80 -3.38 18.55
N ASP A 334 -30.13 -2.54 17.57
CA ASP A 334 -30.11 -2.88 16.14
C ASP A 334 -28.75 -2.67 15.48
N GLY A 335 -27.75 -2.18 16.23
CA GLY A 335 -26.39 -1.94 15.74
C GLY A 335 -26.27 -0.85 14.68
N ARG A 336 -27.33 -0.04 14.45
CA ARG A 336 -27.39 0.92 13.33
C ARG A 336 -26.86 2.30 13.72
N SER A 337 -26.08 2.91 12.83
CA SER A 337 -25.64 4.30 12.98
C SER A 337 -26.76 5.31 12.62
N PRO A 338 -26.70 6.59 13.07
CA PRO A 338 -27.62 7.65 12.63
C PRO A 338 -27.71 7.76 11.11
N THR A 339 -26.57 7.64 10.43
CA THR A 339 -26.50 7.61 8.97
C THR A 339 -27.32 6.45 8.39
N GLU A 340 -27.18 5.24 8.93
CA GLU A 340 -27.94 4.06 8.51
C GLU A 340 -29.44 4.20 8.81
N LEU A 341 -29.82 4.89 9.88
CA LEU A 341 -31.22 5.21 10.20
C LEU A 341 -31.85 6.12 9.16
N VAL A 342 -31.15 7.18 8.77
CA VAL A 342 -31.64 8.16 7.80
C VAL A 342 -31.64 7.58 6.38
N SER A 343 -30.56 6.91 5.97
CA SER A 343 -30.45 6.32 4.64
C SER A 343 -31.38 5.12 4.46
N GLY A 344 -31.77 4.45 5.55
CA GLY A 344 -32.52 3.20 5.51
C GLY A 344 -31.65 1.99 5.14
N GLU A 345 -30.32 2.14 5.27
CA GLU A 345 -29.35 1.08 4.99
C GLU A 345 -29.23 0.13 6.19
N VAL A 346 -29.05 -1.14 5.87
CA VAL A 346 -28.62 -2.20 6.79
C VAL A 346 -27.25 -2.67 6.31
N PRO A 347 -26.17 -2.43 7.07
CA PRO A 347 -24.85 -2.88 6.67
C PRO A 347 -24.71 -4.38 6.93
N VAL A 348 -24.33 -5.13 5.90
CA VAL A 348 -24.12 -6.58 5.98
C VAL A 348 -22.70 -6.93 5.54
N THR A 349 -22.31 -8.17 5.82
CA THR A 349 -21.02 -8.76 5.40
C THR A 349 -21.30 -9.91 4.44
N THR A 350 -20.40 -10.16 3.48
CA THR A 350 -20.70 -10.96 2.27
C THR A 350 -21.00 -12.44 2.51
N ARG A 351 -20.77 -12.97 3.72
CA ARG A 351 -21.17 -14.36 4.01
C ARG A 351 -22.62 -14.49 4.47
N PHE A 352 -23.28 -13.39 4.84
CA PHE A 352 -24.72 -13.40 5.15
C PHE A 352 -25.58 -13.69 3.90
N THR A 353 -25.08 -13.39 2.69
CA THR A 353 -25.84 -13.61 1.45
C THR A 353 -25.87 -15.06 0.98
N ALA A 354 -24.96 -15.91 1.46
CA ALA A 354 -24.92 -17.33 1.09
C ALA A 354 -25.78 -18.24 1.98
N ALA A 355 -26.27 -17.73 3.12
CA ALA A 355 -27.04 -18.48 4.09
C ALA A 355 -28.37 -17.78 4.40
N GLY A 356 -29.32 -17.85 3.45
CA GLY A 356 -30.74 -17.68 3.78
C GLY A 356 -31.48 -16.54 3.08
N ALA A 357 -31.81 -16.75 1.82
CA ALA A 357 -33.11 -16.33 1.29
C ALA A 357 -33.59 -17.44 0.35
N PRO A 358 -34.76 -18.09 0.58
CA PRO A 358 -35.32 -18.99 -0.41
C PRO A 358 -35.63 -18.20 -1.69
N PRO A 359 -35.50 -18.80 -2.89
CA PRO A 359 -35.90 -18.15 -4.12
C PRO A 359 -37.38 -17.80 -4.03
N SER A 360 -37.70 -16.51 -4.07
CA SER A 360 -39.06 -16.05 -4.24
C SER A 360 -39.47 -16.31 -5.68
N GLY A 361 -40.39 -17.28 -5.85
CA GLY A 361 -41.42 -17.38 -6.89
C GLY A 361 -41.01 -17.17 -8.34
#